data_AF-A0A845S1I3-F1
#
_entry.id   AF-A0A845S1I3-F1
#
_cell.length_a   1.000
_cell.length_b   1.000
_cell.length_c   1.000
_cell.angle_alpha   90.00
_cell.angle_beta   90.00
_cell.angle_gamma   90.00
#
_symmetry.space_group_name_H-M   'P 1'
#
loop_
_entity.id
_entity.type
_entity.pdbx_description
1 polymer ?
#
loop_
_entity_poly.entity_id
_entity_poly.type
_entity_poly.pdbx_seq_one_letter_code
_entity_poly.pdbx_strand_id
1 'polypeptide(L)' 'MKKLLILFFVLFFSSASYSQDKKYAYFAGGCFWCMEAAFEKIDGVSDVVSGYSGGTKANPTYEEVLRGRTGHIET' A
#
# COMPACT_ATOMS: atom_id res chain seq x y z
N MET A 1 -22.09 -21.17 -36.75
CA MET A 1 -22.18 -21.93 -35.48
C MET A 1 -20.86 -21.96 -34.70
N LYS A 2 -19.70 -22.32 -35.30
CA LYS A 2 -18.39 -22.34 -34.60
C LYS A 2 -17.94 -20.97 -34.05
N LYS A 3 -18.18 -19.88 -34.78
CA LYS A 3 -17.88 -18.51 -34.32
C LYS A 3 -18.73 -18.07 -33.11
N LEU A 4 -19.96 -18.58 -33.01
CA LEU A 4 -20.86 -18.28 -31.90
C LEU A 4 -20.40 -19.01 -30.62
N LEU A 5 -19.86 -20.23 -30.77
CA LEU A 5 -19.31 -21.02 -29.67
C LEU A 5 -18.03 -20.40 -29.09
N ILE A 6 -17.15 -19.86 -29.95
CA ILE A 6 -15.93 -19.14 -29.54
C ILE A 6 -16.29 -17.86 -28.78
N LEU A 7 -17.27 -17.10 -29.28
CA LEU A 7 -17.73 -15.87 -28.63
C LEU A 7 -18.30 -16.15 -27.22
N PHE A 8 -19.06 -17.24 -27.07
CA PHE A 8 -19.58 -17.69 -25.78
C PHE A 8 -18.47 -18.10 -24.80
N PHE A 9 -17.43 -18.77 -25.31
CA PHE A 9 -16.28 -19.19 -24.50
C PHE A 9 -15.45 -18.00 -23.99
N VAL A 10 -15.24 -16.98 -24.82
CA VAL A 10 -14.52 -15.75 -24.42
C VAL A 10 -15.32 -14.95 -23.38
N LEU A 11 -16.63 -14.83 -23.58
CA LEU A 11 -17.51 -14.14 -22.62
C LEU A 11 -17.57 -14.86 -21.26
N PHE A 12 -17.51 -16.20 -21.25
CA PHE A 12 -17.52 -16.98 -20.01
C PHE A 12 -16.23 -16.83 -19.20
N PHE A 13 -15.05 -16.82 -19.86
CA PHE A 13 -13.76 -16.65 -19.19
C PHE A 13 -13.46 -15.23 -18.72
N SER A 14 -14.11 -14.22 -19.31
CA SER A 14 -13.96 -12.81 -18.90
C SER A 14 -14.50 -12.53 -17.49
N SER A 15 -15.33 -13.42 -16.96
CA SER A 15 -15.95 -13.32 -15.62
C SER A 15 -15.08 -13.81 -14.47
N ALA A 16 -13.86 -14.30 -14.74
CA ALA A 16 -12.94 -14.74 -13.70
C ALA A 16 -12.37 -13.50 -12.97
N SER A 17 -13.03 -13.07 -11.89
CA SER A 17 -12.53 -12.02 -11.01
C SER A 17 -11.22 -12.44 -10.36
N TYR A 18 -10.12 -11.75 -10.70
CA TYR A 18 -8.83 -11.93 -10.05
C TYR A 18 -8.86 -11.21 -8.69
N SER A 19 -8.90 -11.96 -7.59
CA SER A 19 -8.71 -11.40 -6.25
C SER A 19 -7.24 -11.04 -6.09
N GLN A 20 -6.90 -9.74 -6.07
CA GLN A 20 -5.53 -9.32 -5.77
C GLN A 20 -5.22 -9.52 -4.28
N ASP A 21 -4.32 -10.43 -3.98
CA ASP A 21 -3.70 -10.58 -2.66
C ASP A 21 -2.71 -9.41 -2.44
N LYS A 22 -3.18 -8.34 -1.80
CA LYS A 22 -2.37 -7.16 -1.51
C LYS A 22 -1.25 -7.51 -0.53
N LYS A 23 -0.03 -7.09 -0.84
CA LYS A 23 1.12 -7.18 0.07
C LYS A 23 1.45 -5.80 0.63
N TYR A 24 2.01 -5.80 1.83
CA TYR A 24 2.40 -4.58 2.55
C TYR A 24 3.92 -4.54 2.70
N ALA A 25 4.48 -3.34 2.61
CA ALA A 25 5.88 -3.03 2.88
C ALA A 25 5.94 -1.74 3.69
N TYR A 26 6.97 -1.60 4.54
CA TYR A 26 7.18 -0.45 5.42
C TYR A 26 8.57 0.12 5.19
N PHE A 27 8.72 1.45 5.15
CA PHE A 27 9.97 2.11 4.78
C PHE A 27 10.31 3.27 5.72
N ALA A 28 11.43 3.19 6.44
CA ALA A 28 11.95 4.29 7.25
C ALA A 28 13.01 5.10 6.47
N GLY A 29 12.58 5.81 5.42
CA GLY A 29 13.45 6.45 4.43
C GLY A 29 13.83 7.92 4.67
N GLY A 30 13.32 8.55 5.73
CA GLY A 30 13.44 9.99 5.97
C GLY A 30 12.06 10.60 6.24
N CYS A 31 11.84 11.85 5.82
CA CYS A 31 10.56 12.52 6.03
C CYS A 31 9.43 11.79 5.30
N PHE A 32 8.42 11.30 6.03
CA PHE A 32 7.33 10.52 5.48
C PHE A 32 6.50 11.24 4.40
N TRP A 33 6.41 12.58 4.40
CA TRP A 33 5.70 13.34 3.38
C TRP A 33 6.37 13.22 2.01
N CYS A 34 7.71 13.21 2.00
CA CYS A 34 8.48 13.01 0.78
C CYS A 34 8.36 11.57 0.28
N MET A 35 8.40 10.61 1.22
CA MET A 35 8.32 9.18 0.90
C MET A 35 6.94 8.81 0.36
N GLU A 36 5.87 9.23 1.04
CA GLU A 36 4.48 8.99 0.67
C GLU A 36 4.19 9.53 -0.73
N ALA A 37 4.49 10.80 -0.97
CA ALA A 37 4.28 11.43 -2.28
C ALA A 37 5.10 10.79 -3.43
N ALA A 38 6.19 10.10 -3.11
CA ALA A 38 6.98 9.34 -4.08
C ALA A 38 6.33 7.98 -4.38
N PHE A 39 5.87 7.25 -3.36
CA PHE A 39 5.26 5.92 -3.52
C PHE A 39 3.85 5.97 -4.12
N GLU A 40 3.06 7.00 -3.84
CA GLU A 40 1.71 7.19 -4.42
C GLU A 40 1.71 7.22 -5.95
N LYS A 41 2.85 7.54 -6.56
CA LYS A 41 3.01 7.65 -8.02
C LYS A 41 3.52 6.38 -8.68
N ILE A 42 3.77 5.31 -7.93
CA ILE A 42 4.32 4.07 -8.45
C ILE A 42 3.20 3.16 -8.94
N ASP A 43 3.26 2.74 -10.21
CA ASP A 43 2.31 1.79 -10.78
C ASP A 43 2.30 0.48 -9.98
N GLY A 44 1.10 0.06 -9.59
CA GLY A 44 0.88 -1.14 -8.78
C GLY A 44 0.85 -0.89 -7.27
N VAL A 45 1.20 0.31 -6.80
CA VAL A 45 0.92 0.72 -5.41
C VAL A 45 -0.54 1.14 -5.32
N SER A 46 -1.31 0.47 -4.47
CA SER A 46 -2.75 0.77 -4.33
C SER A 46 -3.04 1.85 -3.29
N ASP A 47 -2.15 2.01 -2.31
CA ASP A 47 -2.32 2.93 -1.17
C ASP A 47 -0.98 3.16 -0.48
N VAL A 48 -0.82 4.31 0.16
CA VAL A 48 0.36 4.67 0.97
C VAL A 48 -0.13 5.43 2.20
N VAL A 49 0.43 5.12 3.37
CA VAL A 49 0.00 5.72 4.64
C VAL A 49 1.23 6.10 5.45
N SER A 50 1.36 7.38 5.75
CA SER A 50 2.36 7.89 6.70
C SER A 50 2.10 7.43 8.14
N GLY A 51 3.13 6.94 8.83
CA GLY A 51 3.02 6.49 10.22
C GLY A 51 4.33 6.55 11.01
N TYR A 52 4.33 5.89 12.17
CA TYR A 52 5.51 5.78 13.04
C TYR A 52 5.68 4.33 13.51
N SER A 53 6.92 3.83 13.53
CA SER A 53 7.22 2.47 13.98
C SER A 53 8.61 2.36 14.61
N GLY A 54 8.91 1.19 15.20
CA GLY A 54 10.21 0.86 15.82
C GLY A 54 10.40 1.36 17.26
N GLY A 55 9.48 2.14 17.81
CA GLY A 55 9.52 2.65 19.17
C GLY A 55 8.74 1.83 20.19
N THR A 56 8.66 2.34 21.42
CA THR A 56 8.06 1.64 22.58
C THR A 56 6.75 2.25 23.05
N LYS A 57 6.46 3.51 22.70
CA LYS A 57 5.23 4.18 23.11
C LYS A 57 4.04 3.71 22.26
N ALA A 58 2.97 3.22 22.88
CA ALA A 58 1.72 2.94 22.16
C ALA A 58 1.04 4.24 21.69
N ASN A 59 0.55 4.24 20.45
CA ASN A 59 -0.22 5.33 19.83
C ASN A 59 0.44 6.73 20.02
N PRO A 60 1.69 6.92 19.59
CA PRO A 60 2.39 8.19 19.75
C PRO A 60 1.76 9.29 18.89
N THR A 61 1.81 10.55 19.35
CA THR A 61 1.50 11.70 18.48
C THR A 61 2.75 12.19 17.74
N TYR A 62 2.56 12.97 16.68
CA TYR A 62 3.66 13.60 15.93
C TYR A 62 4.62 14.36 16.85
N GLU A 63 4.10 15.18 17.77
CA GLU A 63 4.91 15.98 18.69
C GLU A 63 5.72 15.11 19.66
N GLU A 64 5.21 13.94 20.02
CA GLU A 64 5.91 13.01 20.91
C GLU A 64 7.08 12.32 20.19
N VAL A 65 6.88 11.94 18.93
CA VAL A 65 7.93 11.38 18.06
C VAL A 65 9.00 12.44 17.79
N LEU A 66 8.59 13.65 17.42
CA LEU A 66 9.50 14.78 17.16
C LEU A 66 10.39 15.11 18.36
N ARG A 67 9.86 14.95 19.59
CA ARG A 67 10.64 15.12 20.83
C ARG A 67 11.63 14.00 21.12
N GLY A 68 11.66 12.93 20.31
CA GLY A 68 12.60 11.83 20.40
C GLY A 68 12.40 10.88 21.59
N ARG A 69 11.29 10.99 22.33
CA ARG A 69 11.07 10.23 23.58
C ARG A 69 10.41 8.87 23.38
N THR A 70 9.91 8.59 22.19
CA THR A 70 9.12 7.39 21.90
C THR A 70 9.94 6.26 21.28
N GLY A 71 11.13 6.57 20.75
CA GLY A 71 11.96 5.65 19.97
C GLY A 71 11.41 5.34 18.57
N HIS A 72 10.27 5.91 18.19
CA HIS A 72 9.70 5.69 16.86
C HIS A 72 10.43 6.51 15.80
N ILE A 73 10.39 6.00 14.57
CA ILE A 73 10.89 6.64 13.35
C ILE A 73 9.70 6.79 12.40
N GLU A 74 9.72 7.83 11.57
CA GLU A 74 8.75 8.01 10.47
C GLU A 74 8.84 6.84 9.48
N THR A 75 7.69 6.27 9.10
CA THR A 75 7.57 5.09 8.23
C THR A 75 6.45 5.22 7.22
#